data_AF-A0A2N0NI13-F1
#
_entry.id   AF-A0A2N0NI13-F1
#
_cell.length_a   1.000
_cell.length_b   1.000
_cell.length_c   1.000
_cell.angle_alpha   90.00
_cell.angle_beta   90.00
_cell.angle_gamma   90.00
#
_symmetry.space_group_name_H-M   'P 1'
#
loop_
_entity.id
_entity.type
_entity.pdbx_description
1 polymer ?
#
loop_
_entity_poly.entity_id
_entity_poly.type
_entity_poly.pdbx_seq_one_letter_code
_entity_poly.pdbx_strand_id
1 'polypeptide(L)'
;MILTEKWDKFRLNIKSQLNSLDQEVIENKVYITEYSQEDIDRYWDKLNSFIVSTADSELPRKVIRLHNTFIRYNKKKTRPEHRNTPANIVIDKVLVNEESEGLTKRLATELEEVKEAVDNDFASMFRKRNTLQNSLTPLWQQIYKPAGKFKEVMEATIEKVIMEEWNNTVKELNKNSTAGLSGINYKIILQLPEELVILLVKFENLTLQTRLVPKAWKTSIILLILKPTNFEYNILNT
;
A
#
# COMPACT_ATOMS: atom_id res chain seq x y z
N MET A 1 -4.63 31.45 -8.13
CA MET A 1 -5.55 31.96 -7.09
C MET A 1 -6.49 30.86 -6.59
N ILE A 2 -7.43 30.36 -7.39
CA ILE A 2 -8.44 29.35 -6.98
C ILE A 2 -7.86 28.03 -6.42
N LEU A 3 -6.75 27.52 -6.99
CA LEU A 3 -6.13 26.29 -6.49
C LEU A 3 -5.42 26.47 -5.14
N THR A 4 -4.77 27.61 -4.92
CA THR A 4 -4.08 27.94 -3.67
C THR A 4 -5.11 28.11 -2.54
N GLU A 5 -6.19 28.83 -2.81
CA GLU A 5 -7.31 29.05 -1.89
C GLU A 5 -7.95 27.73 -1.41
N LYS A 6 -8.06 26.72 -2.30
CA LYS A 6 -8.55 25.39 -1.92
C LYS A 6 -7.61 24.63 -1.00
N TRP A 7 -6.29 24.76 -1.19
CA TRP A 7 -5.31 24.15 -0.29
C TRP A 7 -5.26 24.86 1.06
N ASP A 8 -5.46 26.18 1.09
CA ASP A 8 -5.58 26.94 2.34
C ASP A 8 -6.83 26.51 3.11
N LYS A 9 -7.97 26.38 2.42
CA LYS A 9 -9.22 25.90 3.02
C LYS A 9 -9.11 24.45 3.52
N PHE A 10 -8.47 23.56 2.74
CA PHE A 10 -8.16 22.20 3.16
C PHE A 10 -7.34 22.19 4.47
N ARG A 11 -6.24 22.95 4.51
CA ARG A 11 -5.38 23.04 5.71
C ARG A 11 -6.11 23.61 6.92
N LEU A 12 -6.90 24.67 6.74
CA LEU A 12 -7.70 25.27 7.81
C LEU A 12 -8.76 24.32 8.35
N ASN A 13 -9.48 23.62 7.47
CA ASN A 13 -10.50 22.65 7.88
C ASN A 13 -9.87 21.50 8.68
N ILE A 14 -8.73 20.97 8.22
CA ILE A 14 -7.96 19.98 8.98
C ILE A 14 -7.57 20.56 10.37
N LYS A 15 -6.99 21.76 10.44
CA LYS A 15 -6.63 22.36 11.74
C LYS A 15 -7.84 22.52 12.67
N SER A 16 -9.01 22.88 12.15
CA SER A 16 -10.22 23.08 12.96
C SER A 16 -10.73 21.78 13.59
N GLN A 17 -10.67 20.67 12.86
CA GLN A 17 -11.18 19.38 13.30
C GLN A 17 -10.17 18.61 14.17
N LEU A 18 -8.87 18.86 14.02
CA LEU A 18 -7.80 18.27 14.85
C LEU A 18 -7.98 18.51 16.34
N ASN A 19 -8.47 19.70 16.73
CA ASN A 19 -8.70 20.04 18.13
C ASN A 19 -9.66 19.06 18.83
N SER A 20 -10.58 18.44 18.08
CA SER A 20 -11.49 17.41 18.61
C SER A 20 -10.85 16.03 18.72
N LEU A 21 -9.85 15.73 17.86
CA LEU A 21 -9.16 14.45 17.80
C LEU A 21 -8.05 14.34 18.86
N ASP A 22 -7.30 15.42 19.10
CA ASP A 22 -6.21 15.46 20.08
C ASP A 22 -6.72 15.15 21.50
N GLN A 23 -7.89 15.66 21.90
CA GLN A 23 -8.50 15.35 23.21
C GLN A 23 -8.82 13.85 23.35
N GLU A 24 -9.47 13.24 22.36
CA GLU A 24 -9.88 11.84 22.42
C GLU A 24 -8.68 10.86 22.30
N VAL A 25 -7.66 11.20 21.51
CA VAL A 25 -6.44 10.38 21.34
C VAL A 25 -5.52 10.49 22.54
N ILE A 26 -5.42 11.66 23.18
CA ILE A 26 -4.67 11.85 24.44
C ILE A 26 -5.38 11.13 25.59
N GLU A 27 -6.70 11.19 25.69
CA GLU A 27 -7.47 10.47 26.70
C GLU A 27 -7.31 8.95 26.58
N ASN A 28 -7.27 8.41 25.35
CA ASN A 28 -7.02 6.98 25.12
C ASN A 28 -5.59 6.53 25.46
N LYS A 29 -4.59 7.43 25.47
CA LYS A 29 -3.21 7.11 25.85
C LYS A 29 -2.99 6.92 27.34
N VAL A 30 -3.84 7.53 28.19
CA VAL A 30 -3.65 7.51 29.65
C VAL A 30 -3.96 6.14 30.26
N TYR A 31 -4.65 5.25 29.53
CA TYR A 31 -5.17 3.98 30.09
C TYR A 31 -4.67 2.69 29.43
N ILE A 32 -3.88 2.74 28.37
CA ILE A 32 -3.52 1.55 27.59
C ILE A 32 -2.04 1.20 27.79
N THR A 33 -1.77 0.13 28.55
CA THR A 33 -0.43 -0.45 28.71
C THR A 33 -0.05 -1.39 27.55
N GLU A 34 -1.02 -1.92 26.79
CA GLU A 34 -0.82 -2.77 25.61
C GLU A 34 -1.88 -2.47 24.54
N TYR A 35 -1.47 -2.12 23.31
CA TYR A 35 -2.39 -1.86 22.20
C TYR A 35 -2.76 -3.16 21.48
N SER A 36 -4.06 -3.37 21.22
CA SER A 36 -4.54 -4.47 20.36
C SER A 36 -4.49 -4.11 18.87
N GLN A 37 -4.67 -5.11 17.99
CA GLN A 37 -4.78 -4.87 16.55
C GLN A 37 -6.00 -3.99 16.23
N GLU A 38 -7.10 -4.17 16.96
CA GLU A 38 -8.33 -3.39 16.84
C GLU A 38 -8.11 -1.92 17.24
N ASP A 39 -7.25 -1.65 18.23
CA ASP A 39 -6.90 -0.28 18.61
C ASP A 39 -6.09 0.43 17.51
N ILE A 40 -5.14 -0.28 16.91
CA ILE A 40 -4.32 0.24 15.79
C ILE A 40 -5.19 0.50 14.56
N ASP A 41 -6.09 -0.43 14.22
CA ASP A 41 -7.03 -0.28 13.11
C ASP A 41 -7.97 0.92 13.36
N ARG A 42 -8.56 1.03 14.56
CA ARG A 42 -9.45 2.14 14.94
C ARG A 42 -8.77 3.49 14.88
N TYR A 43 -7.52 3.59 15.35
CA TYR A 43 -6.77 4.84 15.28
C TYR A 43 -6.48 5.21 13.81
N TRP A 44 -5.99 4.27 13.01
CA TRP A 44 -5.77 4.52 11.58
C TRP A 44 -7.05 4.97 10.87
N ASP A 45 -8.18 4.29 11.10
CA ASP A 45 -9.45 4.62 10.46
C ASP A 45 -9.90 6.05 10.76
N LYS A 46 -9.72 6.52 12.00
CA LYS A 46 -9.99 7.91 12.37
C LYS A 46 -9.09 8.89 11.62
N LEU A 47 -7.77 8.68 11.64
CA LEU A 47 -6.80 9.54 10.94
C LEU A 47 -7.07 9.58 9.43
N ASN A 48 -7.30 8.41 8.83
CA ASN A 48 -7.56 8.27 7.41
C ASN A 48 -8.89 8.89 7.00
N SER A 49 -9.97 8.61 7.73
CA SER A 49 -11.32 9.16 7.46
C SER A 49 -11.31 10.69 7.46
N PHE A 50 -10.55 11.26 8.40
CA PHE A 50 -10.39 12.69 8.51
C PHE A 50 -9.68 13.33 7.31
N ILE A 51 -8.55 12.75 6.88
CA ILE A 51 -7.83 13.21 5.69
C ILE A 51 -8.72 13.09 4.44
N VAL A 52 -9.38 11.93 4.27
CA VAL A 52 -10.18 11.63 3.08
C VAL A 52 -11.41 12.53 2.99
N SER A 53 -12.19 12.65 4.06
CA SER A 53 -13.42 13.48 4.07
C SER A 53 -13.12 14.96 3.82
N THR A 54 -12.03 15.47 4.40
CA THR A 54 -11.60 16.86 4.18
C THR A 54 -11.05 17.07 2.77
N ALA A 55 -10.32 16.09 2.24
CA ALA A 55 -9.87 16.12 0.85
C ALA A 55 -11.07 16.11 -0.11
N ASP A 56 -12.06 15.24 0.11
CA ASP A 56 -13.26 15.10 -0.73
C ASP A 56 -14.13 16.34 -0.76
N SER A 57 -14.22 17.06 0.36
CA SER A 57 -15.00 18.29 0.47
C SER A 57 -14.29 19.51 -0.14
N GLU A 58 -12.98 19.64 0.07
CA GLU A 58 -12.25 20.87 -0.25
C GLU A 58 -11.46 20.82 -1.57
N LEU A 59 -10.97 19.64 -1.95
CA LEU A 59 -10.08 19.49 -3.10
C LEU A 59 -10.85 19.14 -4.38
N PRO A 60 -10.39 19.61 -5.55
CA PRO A 60 -10.99 19.20 -6.81
C PRO A 60 -10.91 17.68 -6.97
N ARG A 61 -11.99 17.03 -7.45
CA ARG A 61 -12.04 15.59 -7.73
C ARG A 61 -10.86 15.05 -8.56
N LYS A 62 -10.21 15.89 -9.39
CA LYS A 62 -9.01 15.52 -10.17
C LYS A 62 -7.75 15.31 -9.30
N VAL A 63 -7.67 15.93 -8.13
CA VAL A 63 -6.60 15.76 -7.14
C VAL A 63 -6.78 14.45 -6.38
N ILE A 64 -8.02 13.97 -6.21
CA ILE A 64 -8.36 12.79 -5.40
C ILE A 64 -8.45 11.52 -6.28
N ARG A 65 -9.03 11.64 -7.48
CA ARG A 65 -9.17 10.51 -8.41
C ARG A 65 -7.89 10.28 -9.21
N LEU A 66 -6.88 9.68 -8.58
CA LEU A 66 -5.85 8.95 -9.34
C LEU A 66 -6.11 7.44 -9.43
N HIS A 67 -6.99 6.89 -8.58
CA HIS A 67 -7.42 5.50 -8.73
C HIS A 67 -8.08 5.25 -10.11
N ASN A 68 -8.81 6.24 -10.63
CA ASN A 68 -9.41 6.19 -11.96
C ASN A 68 -8.45 6.59 -13.09
N THR A 69 -7.32 7.25 -12.81
CA THR A 69 -6.36 7.59 -13.86
C THR A 69 -5.59 6.38 -14.32
N PHE A 70 -5.41 5.32 -13.51
CA PHE A 70 -4.78 4.08 -13.99
C PHE A 70 -5.70 3.25 -14.87
N ILE A 71 -6.99 3.14 -14.50
CA ILE A 71 -8.03 2.61 -15.41
C ILE A 71 -8.05 3.43 -16.72
N ARG A 72 -7.94 4.76 -16.65
CA ARG A 72 -7.80 5.64 -17.83
C ARG A 72 -6.43 5.60 -18.50
N TYR A 73 -5.36 5.19 -17.83
CA TYR A 73 -4.00 5.07 -18.36
C TYR A 73 -3.94 3.86 -19.28
N ASN A 74 -4.50 2.72 -18.83
CA ASN A 74 -4.81 1.59 -19.71
C ASN A 74 -5.72 2.04 -20.87
N LYS A 75 -6.72 2.90 -20.61
CA LYS A 75 -7.62 3.47 -21.63
C LYS A 75 -7.04 4.59 -22.50
N LYS A 76 -5.83 5.12 -22.25
CA LYS A 76 -5.18 6.22 -23.01
C LYS A 76 -4.02 5.72 -23.86
N LYS A 77 -3.41 4.59 -23.48
CA LYS A 77 -2.49 3.79 -24.32
C LYS A 77 -3.18 3.18 -25.56
N THR A 78 -4.49 3.34 -25.69
CA THR A 78 -5.31 2.93 -26.85
C THR A 78 -5.35 3.97 -27.98
N ARG A 79 -4.55 5.05 -27.93
CA ARG A 79 -4.43 6.00 -29.05
C ARG A 79 -3.30 5.57 -30.00
N PRO A 80 -3.47 5.72 -31.33
CA PRO A 80 -2.73 4.91 -32.34
C PRO A 80 -1.29 5.34 -32.61
N GLU A 81 -0.76 6.32 -31.88
CA GLU A 81 0.51 6.97 -32.22
C GLU A 81 1.64 6.42 -31.36
N HIS A 82 2.03 5.17 -31.62
CA HIS A 82 3.40 4.66 -31.68
C HIS A 82 3.37 3.13 -31.77
N ARG A 83 4.17 2.60 -32.69
CA ARG A 83 4.27 1.18 -33.06
C ARG A 83 4.67 0.33 -31.85
N ASN A 84 3.68 -0.26 -31.19
CA ASN A 84 3.66 -1.48 -30.37
C ASN A 84 2.28 -1.51 -29.70
N THR A 85 1.30 -2.14 -30.36
CA THR A 85 -0.08 -2.24 -29.88
C THR A 85 -0.08 -2.85 -28.46
N PRO A 86 -0.47 -2.11 -27.40
CA PRO A 86 -0.57 -2.69 -26.08
C PRO A 86 -1.80 -3.61 -26.07
N ALA A 87 -1.57 -4.91 -26.09
CA ALA A 87 -2.64 -5.89 -25.94
C ALA A 87 -3.37 -5.63 -24.62
N ASN A 88 -4.71 -5.52 -24.66
CA ASN A 88 -5.50 -5.70 -23.45
C ASN A 88 -5.17 -7.11 -22.93
N ILE A 89 -4.73 -7.22 -21.67
CA ILE A 89 -4.52 -8.53 -21.05
C ILE A 89 -5.89 -9.16 -20.88
N VAL A 90 -6.22 -10.11 -21.74
CA VAL A 90 -7.35 -11.00 -21.56
C VAL A 90 -6.74 -12.33 -21.14
N ILE A 91 -7.06 -12.78 -19.93
CA ILE A 91 -6.73 -14.14 -19.51
C ILE A 91 -7.92 -15.01 -19.92
N ASP A 92 -7.89 -15.47 -21.16
CA ASP A 92 -8.81 -16.46 -21.71
C ASP A 92 -8.21 -17.86 -21.72
N LYS A 93 -6.90 -17.98 -21.44
CA LYS A 93 -6.17 -19.25 -21.41
C LYS A 93 -5.08 -19.24 -20.34
N VAL A 94 -4.87 -20.39 -19.69
CA VAL A 94 -3.84 -20.58 -18.67
C VAL A 94 -3.26 -21.98 -18.74
N LEU A 95 -1.96 -22.12 -18.51
CA LEU A 95 -1.32 -23.44 -18.37
C LEU A 95 -1.63 -24.05 -17.00
N VAL A 96 -2.28 -25.20 -17.01
CA VAL A 96 -2.64 -25.98 -15.82
C VAL A 96 -1.86 -27.30 -15.83
N ASN A 97 -1.41 -27.76 -14.67
CA ASN A 97 -0.77 -29.07 -14.54
C ASN A 97 -1.84 -30.16 -14.60
N GLU A 98 -1.58 -31.25 -15.31
CA GLU A 98 -2.45 -32.43 -15.28
C GLU A 98 -2.25 -33.24 -14.00
N GLU A 99 -3.31 -33.92 -13.55
CA GLU A 99 -3.34 -34.74 -12.34
C GLU A 99 -2.32 -35.89 -12.36
N SER A 100 -1.87 -36.31 -13.55
CA SER A 100 -0.80 -37.29 -13.73
C SER A 100 0.59 -36.62 -13.60
N GLU A 101 1.16 -36.70 -12.39
CA GLU A 101 2.57 -36.45 -12.07
C GLU A 101 3.15 -35.05 -12.40
N GLY A 102 2.33 -34.03 -12.70
CA GLY A 102 2.77 -32.63 -12.77
C GLY A 102 3.81 -32.30 -13.85
N LEU A 103 4.15 -33.27 -14.71
CA LEU A 103 5.11 -33.13 -15.81
C LEU A 103 4.45 -32.72 -17.11
N THR A 104 3.15 -33.00 -17.28
CA THR A 104 2.36 -32.54 -18.43
C THR A 104 1.55 -31.30 -18.05
N LYS A 105 1.73 -30.23 -18.84
CA LYS A 105 0.95 -29.00 -18.76
C LYS A 105 -0.02 -28.97 -19.93
N ARG A 106 -1.29 -28.69 -19.65
CA ARG A 106 -2.31 -28.44 -20.67
C ARG A 106 -2.76 -26.99 -20.64
N LEU A 107 -3.19 -26.49 -21.79
CA LEU A 107 -3.74 -25.14 -21.90
C LEU A 107 -5.24 -25.20 -21.61
N ALA A 108 -5.66 -24.70 -20.45
CA ALA A 108 -7.06 -24.49 -20.13
C ALA A 108 -7.60 -23.33 -20.99
N THR A 109 -8.80 -23.50 -21.52
CA THR A 109 -9.49 -22.48 -22.34
C THR A 109 -10.95 -22.27 -21.92
N GLU A 110 -11.49 -23.18 -21.09
CA GLU A 110 -12.84 -23.07 -20.54
C GLU A 110 -12.87 -21.99 -19.45
N LEU A 111 -13.88 -21.12 -19.50
CA LEU A 111 -13.92 -19.90 -18.68
C LEU A 111 -13.89 -20.19 -17.16
N GLU A 112 -14.63 -21.20 -16.70
CA GLU A 112 -14.68 -21.57 -15.28
C GLU A 112 -13.34 -22.12 -14.81
N GLU A 113 -12.75 -23.00 -15.63
CA GLU A 113 -11.46 -23.62 -15.35
C GLU A 113 -10.32 -22.58 -15.32
N VAL A 114 -10.32 -21.67 -16.29
CA VAL A 114 -9.34 -20.58 -16.35
C VAL A 114 -9.45 -19.69 -15.11
N LYS A 115 -10.67 -19.33 -14.68
CA LYS A 115 -10.87 -18.52 -13.46
C LYS A 115 -10.37 -19.24 -12.22
N GLU A 116 -10.73 -20.50 -12.05
CA GLU A 116 -10.31 -21.29 -10.89
C GLU A 116 -8.79 -21.45 -10.83
N ALA A 117 -8.16 -21.79 -11.96
CA ALA A 117 -6.70 -21.90 -12.04
C ALA A 117 -6.00 -20.57 -11.73
N VAL A 118 -6.51 -19.46 -12.27
CA VAL A 118 -6.00 -18.11 -11.98
C VAL A 118 -6.12 -17.78 -10.48
N ASP A 119 -7.29 -18.01 -9.89
CA ASP A 119 -7.55 -17.72 -8.47
C ASP A 119 -6.63 -18.55 -7.57
N ASN A 120 -6.43 -19.83 -7.89
CA ASN A 120 -5.51 -20.72 -7.17
C ASN A 120 -4.06 -20.28 -7.28
N ASP A 121 -3.60 -19.88 -8.47
CA ASP A 121 -2.25 -19.37 -8.68
C ASP A 121 -2.01 -18.09 -7.86
N PHE A 122 -2.94 -17.13 -7.91
CA PHE A 122 -2.86 -15.93 -7.10
C PHE A 122 -2.87 -16.24 -5.59
N ALA A 123 -3.78 -17.09 -5.13
CA ALA A 123 -3.85 -17.50 -3.73
C ALA A 123 -2.54 -18.16 -3.28
N SER A 124 -1.95 -19.01 -4.12
CA SER A 124 -0.66 -19.67 -3.93
C SER A 124 0.50 -18.67 -3.83
N MET A 125 0.58 -17.70 -4.76
CA MET A 125 1.64 -16.69 -4.83
C MET A 125 1.63 -15.78 -3.61
N PHE A 126 0.43 -15.32 -3.22
CA PHE A 126 0.21 -14.36 -2.14
C PHE A 126 -0.14 -15.01 -0.80
N ARG A 127 0.03 -16.34 -0.67
CA ARG A 127 -0.21 -17.04 0.59
C ARG A 127 0.66 -16.49 1.71
N LYS A 128 0.11 -16.47 2.93
CA LYS A 128 0.85 -16.10 4.14
C LYS A 128 2.01 -17.09 4.34
N ARG A 129 3.24 -16.57 4.40
CA ARG A 129 4.43 -17.38 4.73
C ARG A 129 4.71 -17.27 6.22
N ASN A 130 5.07 -18.40 6.84
CA ASN A 130 5.59 -18.36 8.20
C ASN A 130 7.05 -17.91 8.14
N THR A 131 7.30 -16.67 8.57
CA THR A 131 8.64 -16.06 8.58
C THR A 131 9.17 -15.91 10.01
N LEU A 132 8.57 -16.60 10.99
CA LEU A 132 9.06 -16.54 12.37
C LEU A 132 10.45 -17.17 12.42
N GLN A 133 11.41 -16.48 13.03
CA GLN A 133 12.79 -16.95 13.15
C GLN A 133 12.86 -18.37 13.76
N ASN A 134 12.03 -18.64 14.76
CA ASN A 134 11.97 -19.93 15.44
C ASN A 134 11.39 -21.07 14.59
N SER A 135 10.72 -20.74 13.48
CA SER A 135 10.20 -21.71 12.52
C SER A 135 11.19 -22.05 11.41
N LEU A 136 12.30 -21.30 11.31
CA LEU A 136 13.36 -21.56 10.34
C LEU A 136 14.24 -22.73 10.79
N THR A 137 14.81 -23.46 9.83
CA THR A 137 15.82 -24.50 10.13
C THR A 137 17.07 -23.87 10.75
N PRO A 138 17.88 -24.63 11.52
CA PRO A 138 19.08 -24.09 12.17
C PRO A 138 20.05 -23.39 11.22
N LEU A 139 20.21 -23.91 9.99
CA LEU A 139 21.02 -23.29 8.94
C LEU A 139 20.53 -21.87 8.61
N TRP A 140 19.23 -21.70 8.35
CA TRP A 140 18.65 -20.40 8.02
C TRP A 140 18.67 -19.45 9.21
N GLN A 141 18.46 -19.96 10.43
CA GLN A 141 18.59 -19.13 11.63
C GLN A 141 20.01 -18.55 11.76
N GLN A 142 21.04 -19.33 11.41
CA GLN A 142 22.42 -18.85 11.41
C GLN A 142 22.69 -17.84 10.28
N ILE A 143 22.18 -18.09 9.07
CA ILE A 143 22.37 -17.18 7.92
C ILE A 143 21.71 -15.82 8.17
N TYR A 144 20.53 -15.79 8.77
CA TYR A 144 19.79 -14.55 9.03
C TYR A 144 20.17 -13.85 10.34
N LYS A 145 21.13 -14.37 11.12
CA LYS A 145 21.63 -13.64 12.29
C LYS A 145 22.38 -12.38 11.84
N PRO A 146 22.05 -11.20 12.39
CA PRO A 146 22.81 -9.98 12.09
C PRO A 146 24.28 -10.17 12.44
N ALA A 147 25.18 -9.88 11.49
CA ALA A 147 26.62 -10.11 11.65
C ALA A 147 27.39 -8.78 11.71
N GLY A 148 28.28 -8.66 12.70
CA GLY A 148 29.17 -7.50 12.86
C GLY A 148 28.43 -6.16 12.83
N LYS A 149 28.89 -5.25 11.98
CA LYS A 149 28.34 -3.89 11.80
C LYS A 149 26.86 -3.84 11.40
N PHE A 150 26.29 -4.92 10.85
CA PHE A 150 24.89 -4.93 10.43
C PHE A 150 23.92 -5.09 11.59
N LYS A 151 24.39 -5.55 12.76
CA LYS A 151 23.56 -5.62 13.96
C LYS A 151 23.09 -4.23 14.39
N GLU A 152 24.01 -3.29 14.48
CA GLU A 152 23.72 -1.89 14.83
C GLU A 152 22.78 -1.25 13.80
N VAL A 153 23.03 -1.47 12.50
CA VAL A 153 22.16 -0.97 11.42
C VAL A 153 20.74 -1.53 11.51
N MET A 154 20.59 -2.82 11.84
CA MET A 154 19.27 -3.45 12.01
C MET A 154 18.56 -3.02 13.29
N GLU A 155 19.30 -2.66 14.34
CA GLU A 155 18.71 -2.09 15.56
C GLU A 155 18.25 -0.64 15.30
N ALA A 156 19.02 0.11 14.52
CA ALA A 156 18.69 1.48 14.11
C ALA A 156 17.41 1.57 13.24
N THR A 157 17.05 0.55 12.46
CA THR A 157 15.84 0.58 11.63
C THR A 157 14.53 0.52 12.42
N ILE A 158 14.60 0.23 13.73
CA ILE A 158 13.44 0.24 14.65
C ILE A 158 13.48 1.49 15.54
N GLU A 159 14.46 2.37 15.35
CA GLU A 159 14.48 3.68 16.02
C GLU A 159 13.26 4.51 15.63
N LYS A 160 12.95 5.47 16.49
CA LYS A 160 11.79 6.33 16.27
C LYS A 160 12.04 7.26 15.09
N VAL A 161 11.11 7.26 14.15
CA VAL A 161 11.05 8.24 13.07
C VAL A 161 10.92 9.63 13.67
N ILE A 162 11.82 10.52 13.27
CA ILE A 162 11.80 11.92 13.70
C ILE A 162 11.14 12.81 12.64
N MET A 163 10.64 13.97 13.07
CA MET A 163 9.95 14.92 12.19
C MET A 163 10.84 15.41 11.02
N GLU A 164 12.14 15.55 11.24
CA GLU A 164 13.08 15.93 10.18
C GLU A 164 13.17 14.87 9.08
N GLU A 165 13.33 13.60 9.47
CA GLU A 165 13.38 12.45 8.57
C GLU A 165 12.08 12.34 7.75
N TRP A 166 10.94 12.45 8.42
CA TRP A 166 9.62 12.48 7.77
C TRP A 166 9.56 13.59 6.72
N ASN A 167 9.89 14.82 7.10
CA ASN A 167 9.79 15.98 6.21
C ASN A 167 10.74 15.87 5.01
N ASN A 168 11.95 15.35 5.20
CA ASN A 168 12.91 15.13 4.12
C ASN A 168 12.40 14.05 3.17
N THR A 169 11.91 12.93 3.70
CA THR A 169 11.35 11.82 2.91
C THR A 169 10.15 12.27 2.09
N VAL A 170 9.19 12.98 2.70
CA VAL A 170 7.98 13.43 2.02
C VAL A 170 8.27 14.43 0.90
N LYS A 171 9.30 15.27 1.04
CA LYS A 171 9.73 16.23 -0.01
C LYS A 171 10.24 15.52 -1.27
N GLU A 172 10.85 14.35 -1.14
CA GLU A 172 11.43 13.57 -2.24
C GLU A 172 10.39 12.73 -3.00
N LEU A 173 9.16 12.61 -2.50
CA LEU A 173 8.12 11.78 -3.10
C LEU A 173 7.69 12.25 -4.50
N ASN A 174 7.51 11.29 -5.41
CA ASN A 174 7.03 11.57 -6.76
C ASN A 174 5.55 11.96 -6.75
N LYS A 175 5.27 13.26 -6.88
CA LYS A 175 3.92 13.85 -6.87
C LYS A 175 2.97 13.28 -7.94
N ASN A 176 3.48 12.58 -8.96
CA ASN A 176 2.68 11.99 -10.03
C ASN A 176 2.29 10.52 -9.77
N SER A 177 2.74 9.92 -8.68
CA SER A 177 2.36 8.56 -8.30
C SER A 177 0.86 8.43 -8.05
N THR A 178 0.34 7.25 -8.37
CA THR A 178 -1.08 6.93 -8.19
C THR A 178 -1.37 6.66 -6.72
N ALA A 179 -2.52 7.13 -6.23
CA ALA A 179 -2.98 6.83 -4.88
C ALA A 179 -3.31 5.34 -4.73
N GLY A 180 -3.04 4.80 -3.53
CA GLY A 180 -3.53 3.47 -3.14
C GLY A 180 -5.05 3.46 -2.87
N LEU A 181 -5.52 2.41 -2.19
CA LEU A 181 -6.94 2.20 -1.87
C LEU A 181 -7.56 3.34 -1.05
N SER A 182 -6.77 4.03 -0.23
CA SER A 182 -7.23 5.18 0.58
C SER A 182 -7.59 6.41 -0.25
N GLY A 183 -7.16 6.49 -1.52
CA GLY A 183 -7.32 7.70 -2.34
C GLY A 183 -6.39 8.86 -1.97
N ILE A 184 -5.58 8.70 -0.92
CA ILE A 184 -4.57 9.68 -0.50
C ILE A 184 -3.33 9.53 -1.39
N ASN A 185 -2.99 10.57 -2.15
CA ASN A 185 -1.72 10.63 -2.90
C ASN A 185 -0.72 11.58 -2.24
N TYR A 186 0.51 11.55 -2.73
CA TYR A 186 1.60 12.37 -2.19
C TYR A 186 1.36 13.88 -2.30
N LYS A 187 0.51 14.37 -3.22
CA LYS A 187 0.13 15.79 -3.25
C LYS A 187 -0.70 16.19 -2.02
N ILE A 188 -1.55 15.30 -1.53
CA ILE A 188 -2.33 15.51 -0.31
C ILE A 188 -1.40 15.44 0.90
N ILE A 189 -0.51 14.43 0.97
CA ILE A 189 0.46 14.28 2.09
C ILE A 189 1.34 15.53 2.24
N LEU A 190 1.84 16.08 1.13
CA LEU A 190 2.64 17.31 1.10
C LEU A 190 1.91 18.57 1.57
N GLN A 191 0.59 18.54 1.66
CA GLN A 191 -0.24 19.69 2.03
C GLN A 191 -0.89 19.51 3.40
N LEU A 192 -0.58 18.42 4.11
CA LEU A 192 -1.07 18.23 5.47
C LEU A 192 -0.47 19.30 6.40
N PRO A 193 -1.27 19.84 7.33
CA PRO A 193 -0.74 20.74 8.35
C PRO A 193 0.15 19.98 9.33
N GLU A 194 1.14 20.68 9.88
CA GLU A 194 2.18 20.11 10.77
C GLU A 194 1.59 19.38 11.97
N GLU A 195 0.48 19.88 12.53
CA GLU A 195 -0.21 19.27 13.67
C GLU A 195 -0.70 17.85 13.36
N LEU A 196 -1.24 17.62 12.15
CA LEU A 196 -1.64 16.28 11.71
C LEU A 196 -0.42 15.41 11.40
N VAL A 197 0.65 16.00 10.86
CA VAL A 197 1.89 15.27 10.60
C VAL A 197 2.49 14.74 11.91
N ILE A 198 2.48 15.54 12.96
CA ILE A 198 2.94 15.11 14.29
C ILE A 198 2.14 13.89 14.78
N LEU A 199 0.81 13.86 14.54
CA LEU A 199 -0.02 12.71 14.88
C LEU A 199 0.31 11.47 14.03
N LEU A 200 0.55 11.64 12.73
CA LEU A 200 0.97 10.56 11.84
C LEU A 200 2.32 9.97 12.27
N VAL A 201 3.32 10.81 12.55
CA VAL A 201 4.64 10.35 13.03
C VAL A 201 4.54 9.67 14.39
N LYS A 202 3.69 10.17 15.31
CA LYS A 202 3.40 9.49 16.57
C LYS A 202 2.75 8.11 16.34
N PHE A 203 1.82 8.02 15.39
CA PHE A 203 1.15 6.78 15.02
C PHE A 203 2.12 5.78 14.39
N GLU A 204 2.97 6.20 13.46
CA GLU A 204 4.00 5.35 12.86
C GLU A 204 4.96 4.81 13.91
N ASN A 205 5.45 5.66 14.81
CA ASN A 205 6.28 5.23 15.93
C ASN A 205 5.58 4.24 16.86
N LEU A 206 4.26 4.37 17.04
CA LEU A 206 3.46 3.38 17.78
C LEU A 206 3.42 2.04 17.05
N THR A 207 3.23 2.04 15.72
CA THR A 207 3.23 0.81 14.92
C THR A 207 4.59 0.10 14.95
N LEU A 208 5.70 0.86 14.93
CA LEU A 208 7.05 0.32 15.05
C LEU A 208 7.30 -0.33 16.41
N GLN A 209 6.89 0.35 17.50
CA GLN A 209 7.06 -0.16 18.87
C GLN A 209 6.23 -1.42 19.15
N THR A 210 4.97 -1.42 18.71
CA THR A 210 4.02 -2.52 18.95
C THR A 210 4.20 -3.67 17.95
N ARG A 211 4.87 -3.41 16.82
CA ARG A 211 4.95 -4.31 15.65
C ARG A 211 3.59 -4.65 15.05
N LEU A 212 2.59 -3.81 15.33
CA LEU A 212 1.25 -3.91 14.78
C LEU A 212 1.08 -2.81 13.74
N VAL A 213 0.59 -3.18 12.56
CA VAL A 213 0.28 -2.22 11.48
C VAL A 213 -1.18 -2.37 11.09
N PRO A 214 -1.84 -1.29 10.61
CA PRO A 214 -3.22 -1.36 10.17
C PRO A 214 -3.45 -2.49 9.17
N LYS A 215 -4.54 -3.24 9.34
CA LYS A 215 -4.94 -4.27 8.36
C LYS A 215 -5.17 -3.67 6.97
N ALA A 216 -5.65 -2.42 6.91
CA ALA A 216 -5.81 -1.67 5.67
C ALA A 216 -4.50 -1.54 4.87
N TRP A 217 -3.34 -1.44 5.55
CA TRP A 217 -2.03 -1.34 4.90
C TRP A 217 -1.55 -2.68 4.31
N LYS A 218 -2.12 -3.80 4.77
CA LYS A 218 -1.87 -5.15 4.22
C LYS A 218 -2.77 -5.47 3.02
N THR A 219 -3.70 -4.56 2.68
CA THR A 219 -4.63 -4.73 1.57
C THR A 219 -4.16 -3.89 0.38
N SER A 220 -4.11 -4.49 -0.80
CA SER A 220 -3.71 -3.80 -2.03
C SER A 220 -4.55 -4.27 -3.22
N ILE A 221 -4.51 -3.50 -4.29
CA ILE A 221 -5.10 -3.90 -5.57
C ILE A 221 -4.02 -4.64 -6.35
N ILE A 222 -4.32 -5.89 -6.71
CA ILE A 222 -3.46 -6.67 -7.60
C ILE A 222 -3.73 -6.19 -9.03
N LEU A 223 -2.69 -5.65 -9.67
CA LEU A 223 -2.72 -5.26 -11.08
C LEU A 223 -1.69 -6.08 -11.83
N LEU A 224 -2.15 -6.74 -12.90
CA LEU A 224 -1.27 -7.43 -13.83
C LEU A 224 -0.52 -6.41 -14.67
N ILE A 225 0.81 -6.49 -14.63
CA ILE A 225 1.71 -5.68 -15.46
C ILE A 225 2.46 -6.66 -16.36
N LEU A 226 2.16 -6.65 -17.66
CA LEU A 226 2.94 -7.48 -18.59
C LEU A 226 4.40 -7.02 -18.59
N LYS A 227 5.30 -7.98 -18.41
CA LYS A 227 6.70 -7.82 -18.79
C LYS A 227 6.81 -7.65 -20.32
N PRO A 228 7.92 -7.09 -20.82
CA PRO A 228 8.15 -6.98 -22.26
C PRO A 228 8.15 -8.33 -23.00
N THR A 229 8.50 -9.41 -22.29
CA THR A 229 8.46 -10.78 -22.81
C THR A 229 7.05 -11.36 -22.67
N ASN A 230 6.62 -12.17 -23.65
CA ASN A 230 5.35 -12.88 -23.58
C ASN A 230 5.30 -13.78 -22.34
N PHE A 231 4.16 -13.83 -21.64
CA PHE A 231 4.00 -14.62 -20.41
C PHE A 231 3.67 -16.10 -20.70
N GLU A 232 3.50 -16.47 -21.98
CA GLU A 232 3.34 -17.85 -22.44
C GLU A 232 2.18 -18.60 -21.75
N TYR A 233 1.10 -17.87 -21.42
CA TYR A 233 -0.06 -18.40 -20.70
C TYR A 233 0.25 -18.95 -19.29
N ASN A 234 1.42 -18.63 -18.73
CA ASN A 234 1.80 -18.95 -17.36
C ASN A 234 1.72 -17.69 -16.50
N ILE A 235 0.79 -17.66 -15.54
CA ILE A 235 0.59 -16.49 -14.66
C ILE A 235 1.84 -16.19 -13.84
N LEU A 236 2.62 -17.20 -13.47
CA LEU A 236 3.88 -17.01 -12.74
C LEU A 236 4.93 -16.24 -13.54
N ASN A 237 4.78 -16.16 -14.87
CA ASN A 237 5.67 -15.42 -15.75
C ASN A 237 5.27 -13.95 -15.93
N THR A 238 4.09 -13.53 -15.46
CA THR A 238 3.68 -12.11 -15.48
C THR A 238 4.51 -11.24 -14.54
#